data_AF-A0ABD5GEX0-F1
#
_entry.id   AF-A0ABD5GEX0-F1
#
_cell.length_a   1.000
_cell.length_b   1.000
_cell.length_c   1.000
_cell.angle_alpha   90.00
_cell.angle_beta   90.00
_cell.angle_gamma   90.00
#
_symmetry.space_group_name_H-M   'P 1'
#
loop_
_entity.id
_entity.type
_entity.pdbx_description
1 polymer ?
#
loop_
_entity_poly.entity_id
_entity_poly.type
_entity_poly.pdbx_seq_one_letter_code
_entity_poly.pdbx_strand_id
1 'polypeptide(L)'
;MNPIPPVMLGGVELRPWSGLVVQEYSPIGGTTLARRSGGAAVKMQHWRKTAITLRGSGWMGPGLAGVDFSQPVELRCTKQLSLTTTALTGTLPSAPRQDYAPWVMALVGREWERHPVAMAGLAFTITPVPGATLYQVCWMPVFTVFCDVPGESMDPSAASHDWSITAEEV
;
A
#
# COMPACT_ATOMS: atom_id res chain seq x y z
N MET A 1 -6.09 -7.26 -19.28
CA MET A 1 -5.77 -6.83 -17.90
C MET A 1 -4.30 -6.47 -17.89
N ASN A 2 -3.92 -5.26 -17.49
CA ASN A 2 -2.48 -4.94 -17.39
C ASN A 2 -1.83 -5.86 -16.35
N PRO A 3 -0.62 -6.38 -16.62
CA PRO A 3 0.09 -7.20 -15.64
C PRO A 3 0.29 -6.41 -14.35
N ILE A 4 0.21 -7.10 -13.21
CA ILE A 4 0.45 -6.48 -11.90
C ILE A 4 1.94 -6.11 -11.84
N PRO A 5 2.29 -4.83 -11.62
CA PRO A 5 3.69 -4.42 -11.52
C PRO A 5 4.30 -4.99 -10.22
N PRO A 6 5.62 -5.20 -10.16
CA PRO A 6 6.27 -5.64 -8.93
C PRO A 6 6.28 -4.53 -7.87
N VAL A 7 6.52 -4.93 -6.61
CA VAL A 7 6.83 -3.98 -5.53
C VAL A 7 8.17 -3.32 -5.84
N MET A 8 8.28 -2.01 -5.58
CA MET A 8 9.54 -1.27 -5.76
C MET A 8 9.95 -0.57 -4.49
N LEU A 9 11.25 -0.58 -4.19
CA LEU A 9 11.85 0.18 -3.09
C LEU A 9 13.07 0.94 -3.60
N GLY A 10 13.11 2.25 -3.42
CA GLY A 10 14.25 3.07 -3.83
C GLY A 10 14.61 2.95 -5.31
N GLY A 11 13.64 2.67 -6.17
CA GLY A 11 13.85 2.42 -7.61
C GLY A 11 14.21 0.97 -7.99
N VAL A 12 14.44 0.08 -7.01
CA VAL A 12 14.72 -1.34 -7.25
C VAL A 12 13.43 -2.16 -7.24
N GLU A 13 13.22 -2.98 -8.26
CA GLU A 13 12.07 -3.89 -8.33
C GLU A 13 12.33 -5.18 -7.55
N LEU A 14 11.45 -5.50 -6.61
CA LEU A 14 11.43 -6.78 -5.90
C LEU A 14 10.81 -7.83 -6.83
N ARG A 15 11.70 -8.59 -7.49
CA ARG A 15 11.32 -9.53 -8.55
C ARG A 15 10.76 -10.84 -7.95
N PRO A 16 9.96 -11.62 -8.70
CA PRO A 16 9.45 -12.91 -8.22
C PRO A 16 10.53 -13.94 -7.84
N TRP A 17 11.74 -13.84 -8.41
CA TRP A 17 12.88 -14.70 -8.08
C TRP A 17 13.36 -14.52 -6.63
N SER A 18 13.19 -13.32 -6.06
CA SER A 18 13.43 -13.04 -4.64
C SER A 18 12.24 -13.39 -3.76
N GLY A 19 11.27 -14.13 -4.30
CA GLY A 19 10.05 -14.51 -3.60
C GLY A 19 8.88 -13.57 -3.89
N LEU A 20 7.67 -14.12 -3.72
CA LEU A 20 6.45 -13.32 -3.76
C LEU A 20 6.38 -12.45 -2.50
N VAL A 21 6.21 -11.14 -2.69
CA VAL A 21 6.28 -10.18 -1.60
C VAL A 21 4.99 -10.15 -0.79
N VAL A 22 5.06 -10.57 0.46
CA VAL A 22 4.00 -10.39 1.45
C VAL A 22 4.07 -8.97 2.00
N GLN A 23 2.93 -8.27 2.02
CA GLN A 23 2.82 -6.86 2.41
C GLN A 23 1.81 -6.67 3.52
N GLU A 24 2.22 -5.98 4.58
CA GLU A 24 1.36 -5.65 5.71
C GLU A 24 1.42 -4.16 6.00
N TYR A 25 0.26 -3.57 6.32
CA TYR A 25 0.16 -2.17 6.72
C TYR A 25 -0.44 -2.11 8.12
N SER A 26 0.23 -1.41 9.02
CA SER A 26 -0.25 -1.16 10.38
C SER A 26 -0.27 0.34 10.65
N PRO A 27 -1.37 0.90 11.22
CA PRO A 27 -1.38 2.29 11.62
C PRO A 27 -0.44 2.50 12.81
N ILE A 28 0.43 3.49 12.71
CA ILE A 28 1.26 3.98 13.80
C ILE A 28 0.92 5.46 14.06
N GLY A 29 1.13 5.92 15.29
CA GLY A 29 0.83 7.30 15.63
C GLY A 29 0.92 7.59 17.12
N GLY A 30 1.19 8.86 17.44
CA GLY A 30 1.08 9.38 18.79
C GLY A 30 -0.39 9.60 19.15
N THR A 31 -1.08 8.56 19.61
CA THR A 31 -2.47 8.66 20.09
C THR A 31 -2.57 8.36 21.58
N THR A 32 -3.37 9.16 22.29
CA THR A 32 -3.66 8.96 23.71
C THR A 32 -5.17 9.03 23.92
N LEU A 33 -5.71 8.06 24.65
CA LEU A 33 -7.11 8.05 25.04
C LEU A 33 -7.23 8.70 26.42
N ALA A 34 -7.73 9.93 26.47
CA ALA A 34 -8.01 10.62 27.72
C ALA A 34 -9.49 10.46 28.09
N ARG A 35 -9.80 10.62 29.38
CA ARG A 35 -11.17 10.67 29.90
C ARG A 35 -11.44 12.08 30.41
N ARG A 36 -12.55 12.67 29.98
CA ARG A 36 -13.03 13.93 30.54
C ARG A 36 -13.56 13.69 31.96
N SER A 37 -13.77 14.77 32.71
CA SER A 37 -14.32 14.73 34.07
C SER A 37 -15.64 13.95 34.19
N GLY A 38 -16.45 13.88 33.13
CA GLY A 38 -17.67 13.05 33.06
C GLY A 38 -17.49 11.63 32.49
N GLY A 39 -16.27 11.11 32.37
CA GLY A 39 -16.00 9.75 31.87
C GLY A 39 -16.03 9.58 30.34
N ALA A 40 -16.41 10.62 29.59
CA ALA A 40 -16.36 10.61 28.12
C ALA A 40 -14.91 10.41 27.61
N ALA A 41 -14.72 9.43 26.73
CA ALA A 41 -13.43 9.19 26.07
C ALA A 41 -13.19 10.23 24.98
N VAL A 42 -11.97 10.76 24.93
CA VAL A 42 -11.48 11.62 23.85
C VAL A 42 -10.15 11.06 23.37
N LYS A 43 -10.07 10.77 22.07
CA LYS A 43 -8.83 10.35 21.43
C LYS A 43 -8.05 11.60 21.00
N MET A 44 -6.96 11.89 21.70
CA MET A 44 -6.01 12.92 21.33
C MET A 44 -5.02 12.30 20.34
N GLN A 45 -4.88 12.88 19.14
CA GLN A 45 -3.98 12.41 18.08
C GLN A 45 -3.05 13.54 17.67
N HIS A 46 -1.74 13.35 17.81
CA HIS A 46 -0.74 14.32 17.34
C HIS A 46 -0.37 14.07 15.88
N TRP A 47 -0.13 12.80 15.53
CA TRP A 47 0.22 12.37 14.18
C TRP A 47 -0.26 10.94 13.94
N ARG A 48 -0.35 10.56 12.66
CA ARG A 48 -0.69 9.21 12.22
C ARG A 48 0.04 8.93 10.90
N LYS A 49 0.76 7.80 10.85
CA LYS A 49 1.48 7.29 9.68
C LYS A 49 1.24 5.80 9.53
N THR A 50 1.84 5.20 8.51
CA THR A 50 1.74 3.78 8.20
C THR A 50 3.09 3.10 8.42
N ALA A 51 3.11 2.08 9.29
CA ALA A 51 4.19 1.11 9.31
C ALA A 51 3.92 0.05 8.24
N ILE A 52 4.96 -0.31 7.49
CA ILE A 52 4.87 -1.23 6.36
C ILE A 52 5.90 -2.33 6.54
N THR A 53 5.44 -3.58 6.48
CA THR A 53 6.32 -4.75 6.53
C THR A 53 6.28 -5.45 5.19
N LEU A 54 7.47 -5.74 4.65
CA LEU A 54 7.65 -6.51 3.42
C LEU A 54 8.47 -7.76 3.74
N ARG A 55 8.04 -8.92 3.24
CA ARG A 55 8.77 -10.18 3.42
C ARG A 55 8.74 -11.00 2.13
N GLY A 56 9.81 -11.74 1.89
CA GLY A 56 9.87 -12.69 0.78
C GLY A 56 10.92 -13.77 1.03
N SER A 57 10.73 -14.88 0.33
CA SER A 57 11.67 -16.01 0.29
C SER A 57 11.76 -16.51 -1.15
N GLY A 58 12.96 -16.55 -1.70
CA GLY A 58 13.20 -16.92 -3.09
C GLY A 58 14.57 -17.53 -3.32
N TRP A 59 14.91 -17.86 -4.57
CA TRP A 59 16.22 -18.43 -4.90
C TRP A 59 17.30 -17.36 -5.09
N MET A 60 16.92 -16.07 -5.08
CA MET A 60 17.82 -14.91 -5.09
C MET A 60 17.48 -13.95 -3.96
N GLY A 61 18.45 -13.16 -3.49
CA GLY A 61 18.20 -12.00 -2.64
C GLY A 61 17.47 -10.87 -3.38
N PRO A 62 16.93 -9.87 -2.66
CA PRO A 62 16.16 -8.75 -3.22
C PRO A 62 17.01 -7.72 -3.97
N GLY A 63 18.33 -7.79 -3.88
CA GLY A 63 19.25 -6.95 -4.67
C GLY A 63 19.27 -5.47 -4.26
N LEU A 64 19.16 -5.18 -2.96
CA LEU A 64 18.97 -3.83 -2.44
C LEU A 64 20.26 -3.10 -2.05
N ALA A 65 21.44 -3.70 -2.29
CA ALA A 65 22.74 -3.16 -1.86
C ALA A 65 23.10 -1.78 -2.44
N GLY A 66 22.44 -1.34 -3.52
CA GLY A 66 22.66 -0.02 -4.14
C GLY A 66 21.70 1.07 -3.68
N VAL A 67 20.73 0.76 -2.81
CA VAL A 67 19.76 1.74 -2.29
C VAL A 67 20.40 2.51 -1.15
N ASP A 68 20.31 3.85 -1.18
CA ASP A 68 20.74 4.70 -0.08
C ASP A 68 19.64 4.79 0.99
N PHE A 69 19.80 4.00 2.06
CA PHE A 69 18.88 3.95 3.20
C PHE A 69 19.11 5.09 4.21
N SER A 70 20.07 6.00 3.99
CA SER A 70 20.28 7.16 4.86
C SER A 70 19.25 8.29 4.64
N GLN A 71 18.44 8.18 3.59
CA GLN A 71 17.41 9.15 3.20
C GLN A 71 16.05 8.46 3.03
N PRO A 72 14.94 9.22 3.06
CA PRO A 72 13.64 8.67 2.67
C PRO A 72 13.68 8.07 1.26
N VAL A 73 13.12 6.88 1.10
CA VAL A 73 13.04 6.18 -0.19
C VAL A 73 11.59 6.01 -0.62
N GLU A 74 11.39 5.96 -1.93
CA GLU A 74 10.07 5.67 -2.51
C GLU A 74 9.76 4.17 -2.38
N LEU A 75 8.60 3.83 -1.84
CA LEU A 75 8.06 2.48 -1.77
C LEU A 75 6.75 2.41 -2.57
N ARG A 76 6.75 1.62 -3.64
CA ARG A 76 5.56 1.34 -4.45
C ARG A 76 5.04 -0.05 -4.13
N CYS A 77 3.88 -0.11 -3.49
CA CYS A 77 3.29 -1.37 -3.06
C CYS A 77 2.36 -1.96 -4.12
N THR A 78 1.99 -3.24 -3.97
CA THR A 78 0.94 -3.89 -4.79
C THR A 78 -0.28 -4.26 -3.97
N LYS A 79 -0.16 -4.36 -2.64
CA LYS A 79 -1.33 -4.48 -1.75
C LYS A 79 -2.16 -3.21 -1.84
N GLN A 80 -3.34 -3.34 -2.41
CA GLN A 80 -4.24 -2.24 -2.65
C GLN A 80 -4.77 -1.63 -1.35
N LEU A 81 -5.01 -0.32 -1.39
CA LEU A 81 -5.94 0.35 -0.51
C LEU A 81 -7.27 0.51 -1.24
N SER A 82 -8.33 0.64 -0.46
CA SER A 82 -9.65 0.90 -1.01
C SER A 82 -10.48 1.80 -0.10
N LEU A 83 -11.43 2.49 -0.71
CA LEU A 83 -12.48 3.21 -0.02
C LEU A 83 -13.82 2.89 -0.69
N THR A 84 -14.86 2.74 0.12
CA THR A 84 -16.20 2.42 -0.33
C THR A 84 -17.07 3.67 -0.28
N THR A 85 -17.85 3.92 -1.32
CA THR A 85 -18.64 5.15 -1.46
C THR A 85 -19.86 4.92 -2.36
N THR A 86 -20.92 5.72 -2.15
CA THR A 86 -22.02 5.88 -3.10
C THR A 86 -21.87 7.15 -3.93
N ALA A 87 -21.00 8.07 -3.53
CA ALA A 87 -20.70 9.29 -4.27
C ALA A 87 -19.85 8.97 -5.50
N LEU A 88 -20.17 9.62 -6.62
CA LEU A 88 -19.46 9.44 -7.89
C LEU A 88 -18.17 10.26 -7.98
N THR A 89 -17.91 11.14 -7.02
CA THR A 89 -16.69 11.93 -6.94
C THR A 89 -16.14 11.91 -5.52
N GLY A 90 -14.83 12.11 -5.39
CA GLY A 90 -14.16 12.17 -4.10
C GLY A 90 -12.66 12.36 -4.26
N THR A 91 -11.93 12.13 -3.18
CA THR A 91 -10.46 12.27 -3.15
C THR A 91 -9.83 11.03 -2.51
N LEU A 92 -8.77 10.51 -3.13
CA LEU A 92 -7.97 9.43 -2.55
C LEU A 92 -7.19 9.95 -1.33
N PRO A 93 -7.10 9.18 -0.24
CA PRO A 93 -6.35 9.60 0.95
C PRO A 93 -4.83 9.48 0.79
N SER A 94 -4.35 8.83 -0.28
CA SER A 94 -2.91 8.70 -0.57
C SER A 94 -2.63 8.63 -2.08
N ALA A 95 -1.38 8.89 -2.45
CA ALA A 95 -0.94 8.86 -3.83
C ALA A 95 -1.03 7.43 -4.42
N PRO A 96 -1.69 7.26 -5.57
CA PRO A 96 -1.65 6.01 -6.31
C PRO A 96 -0.34 5.88 -7.11
N ARG A 97 -0.01 4.65 -7.48
CA ARG A 97 1.04 4.35 -8.46
C ARG A 97 0.76 5.03 -9.81
N GLN A 98 1.82 5.53 -10.45
CA GLN A 98 1.74 6.14 -11.78
C GLN A 98 1.75 5.09 -12.89
N ASP A 99 2.39 3.94 -12.65
CA ASP A 99 2.49 2.81 -13.58
C ASP A 99 1.30 1.85 -13.51
N TYR A 100 0.36 2.06 -12.58
CA TYR A 100 -0.88 1.28 -12.48
C TYR A 100 -2.04 2.15 -12.02
N ALA A 101 -2.90 2.52 -12.97
CA ALA A 101 -4.04 3.39 -12.72
C ALA A 101 -4.99 2.81 -11.66
N PRO A 102 -5.55 3.65 -10.77
CA PRO A 102 -6.67 3.28 -9.92
C PRO A 102 -7.84 2.69 -10.71
N TRP A 103 -8.68 1.93 -10.02
CA TRP A 103 -9.88 1.35 -10.60
C TRP A 103 -11.03 1.42 -9.61
N VAL A 104 -12.25 1.19 -10.10
CA VAL A 104 -13.43 1.08 -9.26
C VAL A 104 -14.03 -0.31 -9.43
N MET A 105 -14.48 -0.90 -8.33
CA MET A 105 -15.39 -2.04 -8.32
C MET A 105 -16.79 -1.48 -8.12
N ALA A 106 -17.73 -1.78 -9.02
CA ALA A 106 -19.13 -1.41 -8.92
C ALA A 106 -19.96 -2.63 -8.49
N LEU A 107 -20.80 -2.48 -7.47
CA LEU A 107 -21.69 -3.55 -7.01
C LEU A 107 -22.99 -3.52 -7.82
N VAL A 108 -23.08 -4.36 -8.83
CA VAL A 108 -24.27 -4.54 -9.69
C VAL A 108 -25.00 -5.79 -9.23
N GLY A 109 -26.20 -5.61 -8.66
CA GLY A 109 -26.92 -6.71 -8.01
C GLY A 109 -26.12 -7.30 -6.83
N ARG A 110 -25.47 -8.45 -7.04
CA ARG A 110 -24.63 -9.14 -6.03
C ARG A 110 -23.18 -9.31 -6.46
N GLU A 111 -22.82 -8.80 -7.63
CA GLU A 111 -21.49 -9.00 -8.22
C GLU A 111 -20.71 -7.69 -8.24
N TRP A 112 -19.40 -7.80 -8.01
CA TRP A 112 -18.48 -6.69 -8.10
C TRP A 112 -17.81 -6.68 -9.46
N GLU A 113 -18.15 -5.68 -10.28
CA GLU A 113 -17.62 -5.51 -11.63
C GLU A 113 -16.52 -4.45 -11.64
N ARG A 114 -15.40 -4.72 -12.32
CA ARG A 114 -14.28 -3.77 -12.40
C ARG A 114 -14.48 -2.79 -13.56
N HIS A 115 -14.42 -1.49 -13.25
CA HIS A 115 -14.47 -0.40 -14.22
C HIS A 115 -13.27 0.56 -14.06
N PRO A 116 -12.90 1.31 -15.11
CA PRO A 116 -11.96 2.41 -14.98
C PRO A 116 -12.53 3.54 -14.12
N VAL A 117 -11.66 4.31 -13.48
CA VAL A 117 -12.01 5.55 -12.76
C VAL A 117 -11.14 6.68 -13.30
N ALA A 118 -11.74 7.84 -13.55
CA ALA A 118 -11.00 9.02 -14.00
C ALA A 118 -10.30 9.68 -12.81
N MET A 119 -9.05 10.11 -13.00
CA MET A 119 -8.23 10.72 -11.96
C MET A 119 -7.74 12.10 -12.38
N ALA A 120 -7.76 13.05 -11.46
CA ALA A 120 -7.12 14.37 -11.57
C ALA A 120 -6.38 14.68 -10.27
N GLY A 121 -5.07 14.43 -10.24
CA GLY A 121 -4.31 14.38 -8.99
C GLY A 121 -4.86 13.27 -8.08
N LEU A 122 -5.29 13.62 -6.86
CA LEU A 122 -5.96 12.69 -5.95
C LEU A 122 -7.49 12.65 -6.13
N ALA A 123 -8.08 13.56 -6.90
CA ALA A 123 -9.51 13.56 -7.12
C ALA A 123 -9.90 12.42 -8.08
N PHE A 124 -10.92 11.65 -7.70
CA PHE A 124 -11.47 10.59 -8.54
C PHE A 124 -12.88 10.97 -9.03
N THR A 125 -13.21 10.55 -10.24
CA THR A 125 -14.56 10.63 -10.82
C THR A 125 -14.95 9.27 -11.40
N ILE A 126 -16.05 8.72 -10.91
CA ILE A 126 -16.63 7.45 -11.31
C ILE A 126 -17.70 7.75 -12.37
N THR A 127 -17.60 7.10 -13.53
CA THR A 127 -18.71 7.04 -14.48
C THR A 127 -19.80 6.14 -13.89
N PRO A 128 -21.04 6.63 -13.72
CA PRO A 128 -22.11 5.81 -13.16
C PRO A 128 -22.30 4.51 -13.96
N VAL A 129 -22.28 3.38 -13.25
CA VAL A 129 -22.57 2.05 -13.82
C VAL A 129 -24.06 1.77 -13.61
N PRO A 130 -24.84 1.51 -14.67
CA PRO A 130 -26.26 1.20 -14.55
C PRO A 130 -26.54 0.03 -13.60
N GLY A 131 -27.47 0.21 -12.67
CA GLY A 131 -27.82 -0.82 -11.67
C GLY A 131 -26.80 -0.98 -10.53
N ALA A 132 -25.72 -0.20 -10.51
CA ALA A 132 -24.78 -0.22 -9.40
C ALA A 132 -25.37 0.47 -8.16
N THR A 133 -25.25 -0.20 -7.02
CA THR A 133 -25.75 0.29 -5.72
C THR A 133 -24.65 0.82 -4.81
N LEU A 134 -23.40 0.45 -5.09
CA LEU A 134 -22.23 0.80 -4.29
C LEU A 134 -20.98 0.79 -5.17
N TYR A 135 -19.99 1.59 -4.80
CA TYR A 135 -18.69 1.60 -5.45
C TYR A 135 -17.58 1.40 -4.42
N GLN A 136 -16.52 0.72 -4.82
CA GLN A 136 -15.28 0.64 -4.07
C GLN A 136 -14.13 1.10 -4.99
N VAL A 137 -13.56 2.25 -4.69
CA VAL A 137 -12.38 2.76 -5.42
C VAL A 137 -11.15 2.11 -4.82
N CYS A 138 -10.31 1.54 -5.67
CA CYS A 138 -9.12 0.76 -5.31
C CYS A 138 -7.89 1.35 -6.00
N TRP A 139 -6.77 1.38 -5.29
CA TRP A 139 -5.50 1.84 -5.84
C TRP A 139 -4.32 1.13 -5.17
N MET A 140 -3.20 1.03 -5.89
CA MET A 140 -1.93 0.62 -5.32
C MET A 140 -1.21 1.86 -4.79
N PRO A 141 -0.88 1.93 -3.48
CA PRO A 141 -0.31 3.14 -2.90
C PRO A 141 1.19 3.29 -3.20
N VAL A 142 1.64 4.55 -3.23
CA VAL A 142 3.05 4.95 -3.15
C VAL A 142 3.27 5.64 -1.82
N PHE A 143 4.31 5.22 -1.11
CA PHE A 143 4.75 5.81 0.14
C PHE A 143 6.15 6.39 0.00
N THR A 144 6.43 7.44 0.76
CA THR A 144 7.81 7.87 1.06
C THR A 144 8.11 7.36 2.46
N VAL A 145 9.15 6.54 2.61
CA VAL A 145 9.42 5.81 3.85
C VAL A 145 10.87 5.96 4.31
N PHE A 146 11.08 5.89 5.62
CA PHE A 146 12.35 5.49 6.21
C PHE A 146 12.36 3.98 6.43
N CYS A 147 13.47 3.33 6.11
CA CYS A 147 13.75 1.95 6.50
C CYS A 147 15.25 1.76 6.66
N ASP A 148 15.63 0.85 7.56
CA ASP A 148 17.01 0.40 7.67
C ASP A 148 17.36 -0.59 6.55
N VAL A 149 18.66 -0.80 6.36
CA VAL A 149 19.16 -1.87 5.48
C VAL A 149 18.51 -3.21 5.90
N PRO A 150 17.87 -3.94 4.97
CA PRO A 150 17.15 -5.15 5.32
C PRO A 150 18.06 -6.24 5.88
N GLY A 151 17.53 -6.99 6.83
CA GLY A 151 18.11 -8.27 7.20
C GLY A 151 17.88 -9.28 6.08
N GLU A 152 18.96 -9.91 5.63
CA GLU A 152 18.96 -10.99 4.64
C GLU A 152 19.63 -12.23 5.21
N SER A 153 19.11 -13.41 4.88
CA SER A 153 19.74 -14.70 5.17
C SER A 153 19.72 -15.62 3.96
N MET A 154 20.69 -16.52 3.87
CA MET A 154 20.74 -17.57 2.86
C MET A 154 20.86 -18.93 3.56
N ASP A 155 19.93 -19.84 3.28
CA ASP A 155 20.06 -21.25 3.65
C ASP A 155 20.64 -22.03 2.46
N PRO A 156 21.93 -22.44 2.52
CA PRO A 156 22.55 -23.18 1.42
C PRO A 156 21.98 -24.59 1.26
N SER A 157 21.34 -25.15 2.29
CA SER A 157 20.73 -26.48 2.21
C SER A 157 19.41 -26.48 1.46
N ALA A 158 18.66 -25.37 1.55
CA ALA A 158 17.41 -25.15 0.84
C ALA A 158 17.58 -24.35 -0.46
N ALA A 159 18.77 -23.80 -0.72
CA ALA A 159 19.04 -22.84 -1.78
C ALA A 159 18.04 -21.66 -1.77
N SER A 160 17.70 -21.19 -0.56
CA SER A 160 16.74 -20.10 -0.34
C SER A 160 17.42 -18.87 0.25
N HIS A 161 16.90 -17.72 -0.14
CA HIS A 161 17.23 -16.40 0.37
C HIS A 161 15.98 -15.81 1.00
N ASP A 162 16.06 -15.49 2.29
CA ASP A 162 14.99 -14.87 3.04
C ASP A 162 15.35 -13.42 3.36
N TRP A 163 14.35 -12.54 3.31
CA TRP A 163 14.54 -11.13 3.61
C TRP A 163 13.30 -10.52 4.24
N SER A 164 13.51 -9.48 5.04
CA SER A 164 12.44 -8.73 5.68
C SER A 164 12.80 -7.26 5.76
N ILE A 165 11.86 -6.40 5.40
CA ILE A 165 11.98 -4.94 5.49
C ILE A 165 10.87 -4.44 6.41
N THR A 166 11.24 -3.56 7.34
CA THR A 166 10.30 -2.77 8.12
C THR A 166 10.51 -1.31 7.75
N ALA A 167 9.44 -0.63 7.36
CA ALA A 167 9.48 0.75 6.89
C ALA A 167 8.41 1.59 7.59
N GLU A 168 8.71 2.86 7.80
CA GLU A 168 7.80 3.86 8.38
C GLU A 168 7.58 4.99 7.38
N GLU A 169 6.32 5.29 7.09
CA GLU A 169 5.93 6.46 6.28
C GLU A 169 6.38 7.76 6.95
N VAL A 170 7.09 8.61 6.19
CA VAL A 170 7.59 9.94 6.61
C VAL A 170 6.46 10.94 6.75
#